data_AF-A0A069PSY1-F1
#
_entry.id   AF-A0A069PSY1-F1
#
_cell.length_a   1.000
_cell.length_b   1.000
_cell.length_c   1.000
_cell.angle_alpha   90.00
_cell.angle_beta   90.00
_cell.angle_gamma   90.00
#
_symmetry.space_group_name_H-M   'P 1'
#
loop_
_entity.id
_entity.type
_entity.pdbx_description
1 polymer ?
#
loop_
_entity_poly.entity_id
_entity_poly.type
_entity_poly.pdbx_seq_one_letter_code
_entity_poly.pdbx_strand_id
1 'polypeptide(L)'
;MLKTLRAAALAIAVCSSPSWVLGADFDGSKPLLCATVDAHFCDIGEVCFRTLPAILGAPQFVRIDFAKKTVTSSQRSTPIRYMEPSDGQLIMQGTELGYGWSIALDTKTGTMSTTLVNREDVFVLFGACTPS
;
A
#
# COMPACT_ATOMS: atom_id res chain seq x y z
N MET A 1 43.93 59.60 -10.42
CA MET A 1 42.85 59.04 -11.26
C MET A 1 43.46 57.88 -12.05
N LEU A 2 43.03 56.62 -12.08
CA LEU A 2 41.81 55.93 -11.71
C LEU A 2 42.12 54.41 -11.53
N LYS A 3 41.87 53.91 -10.31
CA LYS A 3 41.48 52.57 -9.82
C LYS A 3 42.01 51.28 -10.49
N THR A 4 42.81 50.54 -9.71
CA THR A 4 43.03 49.09 -9.73
C THR A 4 41.71 48.33 -9.58
N LEU A 5 41.32 47.54 -10.58
CA LEU A 5 40.21 46.59 -10.46
C LEU A 5 40.71 45.29 -9.80
N ARG A 6 40.34 45.09 -8.54
CA ARG A 6 40.39 43.78 -7.89
C ARG A 6 39.16 42.99 -8.34
N ALA A 7 39.37 41.97 -9.18
CA ALA A 7 38.34 41.00 -9.50
C ALA A 7 38.12 40.10 -8.28
N ALA A 8 37.01 40.31 -7.57
CA ALA A 8 36.56 39.42 -6.50
C ALA A 8 35.94 38.17 -7.13
N ALA A 9 36.62 37.03 -7.03
CA ALA A 9 36.07 35.74 -7.41
C ALA A 9 35.00 35.34 -6.37
N LEU A 10 33.73 35.43 -6.76
CA LEU A 10 32.60 34.98 -5.96
C LEU A 10 32.52 33.45 -6.07
N ALA A 11 32.97 32.73 -5.05
CA ALA A 11 32.82 31.28 -4.96
C ALA A 11 31.33 30.95 -4.72
N ILE A 12 30.63 30.49 -5.75
CA ILE A 12 29.27 29.95 -5.64
C ILE A 12 29.38 28.55 -5.03
N ALA A 13 29.25 28.46 -3.71
CA ALA A 13 29.09 27.20 -3.01
C ALA A 13 27.71 26.62 -3.35
N VAL A 14 27.68 25.68 -4.30
CA VAL A 14 26.50 24.86 -4.59
C VAL A 14 26.24 23.98 -3.38
N CYS A 15 25.30 24.39 -2.52
CA CYS A 15 24.75 23.56 -1.45
C CYS A 15 23.97 22.41 -2.07
N SER A 16 24.66 21.33 -2.44
CA SER A 16 24.06 20.02 -2.69
C SER A 16 23.47 19.52 -1.38
N SER A 17 22.20 19.87 -1.13
CA SER A 17 21.42 19.28 -0.06
C SER A 17 21.24 17.80 -0.41
N PRO A 18 21.62 16.86 0.46
CA PRO A 18 21.28 15.47 0.24
C PRO A 18 19.76 15.40 0.24
N SER A 19 19.18 15.05 -0.90
CA SER A 19 17.79 14.66 -0.99
C SER A 19 17.69 13.36 -0.21
N TRP A 20 17.41 13.46 1.09
CA TRP A 20 16.87 12.33 1.83
C TRP A 20 15.53 12.05 1.18
N VAL A 21 15.54 11.12 0.22
CA VAL A 21 14.33 10.44 -0.21
C VAL A 21 13.83 9.77 1.05
N LEU A 22 12.91 10.43 1.76
CA LEU A 22 12.05 9.76 2.72
C LEU A 22 11.29 8.74 1.88
N GLY A 23 11.86 7.54 1.78
CA GLY A 23 11.16 6.40 1.21
C GLY A 23 9.85 6.29 1.96
N ALA A 24 8.75 6.19 1.23
CA ALA A 24 7.45 6.10 1.86
C ALA A 24 7.43 4.91 2.83
N ASP A 25 6.83 5.11 4.00
CA ASP A 25 6.86 4.16 5.13
C ASP A 25 5.93 2.94 4.89
N PHE A 26 6.19 2.16 3.83
CA PHE A 26 5.37 1.01 3.42
C PHE A 26 6.14 -0.32 3.44
N ASP A 27 7.29 -0.36 4.10
CA ASP A 27 8.18 -1.52 4.22
C ASP A 27 7.73 -2.57 5.25
N GLY A 28 6.57 -2.36 5.89
CA GLY A 28 6.08 -3.22 6.96
C GLY A 28 6.56 -2.84 8.37
N SER A 29 7.29 -1.73 8.54
CA SER A 29 7.81 -1.31 9.84
C SER A 29 6.81 -0.53 10.70
N LYS A 30 5.81 0.11 10.09
CA LYS A 30 4.80 0.94 10.76
C LYS A 30 3.38 0.49 10.38
N PRO A 31 2.39 0.57 11.29
CA PRO A 31 1.03 0.22 10.94
C PRO A 31 0.49 1.17 9.85
N LEU A 32 -0.41 0.65 9.03
CA LEU A 32 -1.02 1.39 7.93
C LEU A 32 -2.53 1.47 8.11
N LEU A 33 -3.11 2.58 7.67
CA LEU A 33 -4.53 2.71 7.39
C LEU A 33 -4.72 2.71 5.88
N CYS A 34 -5.53 1.80 5.36
CA CYS A 34 -5.78 1.64 3.94
C CYS A 34 -7.24 1.87 3.60
N ALA A 35 -7.49 2.53 2.48
CA ALA A 35 -8.82 2.74 1.92
C ALA A 35 -9.04 1.83 0.69
N THR A 36 -10.21 1.24 0.57
CA THR A 36 -10.63 0.50 -0.64
C THR A 36 -11.30 1.48 -1.61
N VAL A 37 -10.94 1.41 -2.90
CA VAL A 37 -11.38 2.39 -3.92
C VAL A 37 -12.09 1.76 -5.11
N ASP A 38 -11.69 0.57 -5.54
CA ASP A 38 -12.25 -0.10 -6.72
C ASP A 38 -12.34 -1.60 -6.46
N ALA A 39 -13.33 -2.28 -7.04
CA ALA A 39 -13.52 -3.71 -6.85
C ALA A 39 -13.99 -4.40 -8.13
N HIS A 40 -13.58 -5.65 -8.27
CA HIS A 40 -14.05 -6.58 -9.29
C HIS A 40 -14.50 -7.88 -8.61
N PHE A 41 -15.56 -8.50 -9.11
CA PHE A 41 -16.02 -9.79 -8.61
C PHE A 41 -16.61 -10.65 -9.73
N CYS A 42 -16.58 -11.97 -9.55
CA CYS A 42 -17.16 -12.94 -10.48
C CYS A 42 -17.36 -14.29 -9.77
N ASP A 43 -18.36 -15.01 -10.25
CA ASP A 43 -18.62 -16.41 -9.93
C ASP A 43 -17.95 -17.31 -10.99
N ILE A 44 -17.89 -18.62 -10.72
CA ILE A 44 -17.36 -19.59 -11.68
C ILE A 44 -18.14 -19.56 -12.99
N GLY A 45 -17.42 -19.39 -14.11
CA GLY A 45 -17.98 -19.42 -15.46
C GLY A 45 -18.57 -18.10 -15.92
N GLU A 46 -18.58 -17.09 -15.07
CA GLU A 46 -19.13 -15.77 -15.35
C GLU A 46 -18.04 -14.74 -15.71
N VAL A 47 -18.46 -13.64 -16.32
CA VAL A 47 -17.59 -12.48 -16.54
C VAL A 47 -17.42 -11.67 -15.25
N CYS A 48 -16.23 -11.12 -15.03
CA CYS A 48 -16.00 -10.29 -13.84
C CYS A 48 -16.53 -8.88 -14.02
N PHE A 49 -17.27 -8.39 -13.03
CA PHE A 49 -17.90 -7.08 -13.03
C PHE A 49 -17.13 -6.10 -12.16
N ARG A 50 -16.96 -4.88 -12.68
CA ARG A 50 -16.41 -3.76 -11.92
C ARG A 50 -17.50 -3.10 -11.08
N THR A 51 -17.19 -2.80 -9.82
CA THR A 51 -18.10 -2.12 -8.88
C THR A 51 -17.32 -1.38 -7.80
N LEU A 52 -18.03 -0.73 -6.88
CA LEU A 52 -17.45 -0.12 -5.69
C LEU A 52 -17.34 -1.16 -4.55
N PRO A 53 -16.26 -1.13 -3.74
CA PRO A 53 -16.10 -2.02 -2.59
C PRO A 53 -17.32 -2.05 -1.65
N ALA A 54 -17.95 -0.90 -1.41
CA ALA A 54 -19.10 -0.79 -0.54
C ALA A 54 -20.33 -1.59 -1.02
N ILE A 55 -20.50 -1.75 -2.33
CA ILE A 55 -21.60 -2.55 -2.91
C ILE A 55 -21.42 -4.04 -2.59
N LEU A 56 -20.17 -4.50 -2.48
CA LEU A 56 -19.81 -5.87 -2.12
C LEU A 56 -19.73 -6.07 -0.60
N GLY A 57 -20.08 -5.05 0.20
CA GLY A 57 -19.95 -5.10 1.65
C GLY A 57 -18.50 -5.04 2.15
N ALA A 58 -17.54 -4.72 1.29
CA ALA A 58 -16.16 -4.57 1.70
C ALA A 58 -15.97 -3.29 2.54
N PRO A 59 -15.10 -3.32 3.57
CA PRO A 59 -14.86 -2.18 4.43
C PRO A 59 -14.20 -1.03 3.65
N GLN A 60 -14.67 0.19 3.88
CA GLN A 60 -14.05 1.40 3.32
C GLN A 60 -12.63 1.58 3.84
N PHE A 61 -12.38 1.25 5.11
CA PHE A 61 -11.06 1.36 5.73
C PHE A 61 -10.66 0.07 6.44
N VAL A 62 -9.39 -0.31 6.26
CA VAL A 62 -8.74 -1.41 6.98
C VAL A 62 -7.42 -0.94 7.57
N ARG A 63 -7.12 -1.37 8.79
CA ARG A 63 -5.81 -1.15 9.43
C ARG A 63 -4.97 -2.41 9.30
N ILE A 64 -3.75 -2.25 8.83
CA ILE A 64 -2.73 -3.30 8.80
C ILE A 64 -1.76 -3.03 9.96
N ASP A 65 -1.66 -3.97 10.89
CA ASP A 65 -0.70 -3.94 11.99
C ASP A 65 0.30 -5.07 11.77
N PHE A 66 1.49 -4.72 11.29
CA PHE A 66 2.53 -5.70 10.94
C PHE A 66 3.17 -6.34 12.17
N ALA A 67 3.27 -5.60 13.28
CA ALA A 67 3.82 -6.12 14.53
C ALA A 67 2.89 -7.18 15.13
N LYS A 68 1.58 -6.94 15.10
CA LYS A 68 0.57 -7.91 15.54
C LYS A 68 0.20 -8.93 14.47
N LYS A 69 0.65 -8.73 13.23
CA LYS A 69 0.28 -9.54 12.06
C LYS A 69 -1.24 -9.64 11.90
N THR A 70 -1.93 -8.50 11.84
CA THR A 70 -3.39 -8.47 11.69
C THR A 70 -3.85 -7.45 10.67
N VAL A 71 -4.91 -7.78 9.94
CA VAL A 71 -5.71 -6.83 9.15
C VAL A 71 -7.05 -6.64 9.86
N THR A 72 -7.39 -5.41 10.21
CA THR A 72 -8.57 -5.09 11.02
C THR A 72 -9.45 -4.04 10.33
N SER A 73 -10.72 -4.36 10.14
CA SER A 73 -11.77 -3.43 9.74
C SER A 73 -12.64 -3.04 10.95
N SER A 74 -13.65 -2.20 10.74
CA SER A 74 -14.65 -1.89 11.77
C SER A 74 -15.48 -3.10 12.20
N GLN A 75 -15.58 -4.14 11.36
CA GLN A 75 -16.44 -5.30 11.59
C GLN A 75 -15.67 -6.55 12.04
N ARG A 76 -14.41 -6.69 11.61
CA ARG A 76 -13.63 -7.92 11.80
C ARG A 76 -12.13 -7.67 11.82
N SER A 77 -11.40 -8.51 12.54
CA SER A 77 -9.95 -8.69 12.43
C SER A 77 -9.60 -10.08 11.90
N THR A 78 -8.60 -10.19 11.02
CA THR A 78 -8.08 -11.45 10.48
C THR A 78 -6.55 -11.51 10.59
N PRO A 79 -5.96 -12.67 10.94
CA PRO A 79 -4.52 -12.81 11.08
C PRO A 79 -3.79 -12.89 9.73
N ILE A 80 -2.68 -12.17 9.61
CA ILE A 80 -1.68 -12.33 8.54
C ILE A 80 -0.87 -13.58 8.87
N ARG A 81 -1.04 -14.64 8.07
CA ARG A 81 -0.34 -15.92 8.25
C ARG A 81 1.05 -15.90 7.62
N TYR A 82 1.16 -15.28 6.45
CA TYR A 82 2.43 -15.12 5.73
C TYR A 82 2.62 -13.66 5.36
N MET A 83 3.87 -13.22 5.48
CA MET A 83 4.31 -11.90 5.07
C MET A 83 5.67 -12.05 4.42
N GLU A 84 5.76 -11.68 3.15
CA GLU A 84 6.93 -11.87 2.31
C GLU A 84 7.28 -10.57 1.59
N PRO A 85 8.39 -9.93 1.96
CA PRO A 85 8.96 -8.86 1.15
C PRO A 85 9.43 -9.43 -0.19
N SER A 86 9.09 -8.75 -1.28
CA SER A 86 9.59 -9.05 -2.62
C SER A 86 9.92 -7.74 -3.36
N ASP A 87 10.48 -7.83 -4.57
CA ASP A 87 11.00 -6.66 -5.29
C ASP A 87 9.91 -5.60 -5.55
N GLY A 88 9.92 -4.54 -4.74
CA GLY A 88 8.98 -3.41 -4.81
C GLY A 88 7.63 -3.60 -4.10
N GLN A 89 7.40 -4.73 -3.43
CA GLN A 89 6.13 -4.97 -2.74
C GLN A 89 6.27 -5.84 -1.49
N LEU A 90 5.30 -5.70 -0.58
CA LEU A 90 5.10 -6.58 0.55
C LEU A 90 3.85 -7.42 0.31
N ILE A 91 4.02 -8.73 0.20
CA ILE A 91 2.89 -9.67 0.08
C ILE A 91 2.47 -10.13 1.47
N MET A 92 1.17 -10.07 1.74
CA MET A 92 0.55 -10.59 2.95
C MET A 92 -0.52 -11.61 2.57
N GLN A 93 -0.65 -12.69 3.33
CA GLN A 93 -1.62 -13.73 3.03
C GLN A 93 -2.23 -14.33 4.30
N GLY A 94 -3.45 -14.84 4.17
CA GLY A 94 -4.15 -15.53 5.23
C GLY A 94 -5.39 -16.26 4.71
N THR A 95 -6.19 -16.75 5.66
CA THR A 95 -7.46 -17.40 5.35
C THR A 95 -8.50 -16.98 6.38
N GLU A 96 -9.72 -16.70 5.93
CA GLU A 96 -10.82 -16.26 6.80
C GLU A 96 -12.17 -16.64 6.17
N LEU A 97 -13.14 -17.12 6.95
CA LEU A 97 -14.48 -17.47 6.46
C LEU A 97 -14.51 -18.40 5.22
N GLY A 98 -13.55 -19.31 5.08
CA GLY A 98 -13.46 -20.19 3.91
C GLY A 98 -12.84 -19.55 2.66
N TYR A 99 -12.41 -18.29 2.74
CA TYR A 99 -11.62 -17.63 1.71
C TYR A 99 -10.13 -17.74 2.03
N GLY A 100 -9.32 -17.99 1.00
CA GLY A 100 -7.93 -17.57 0.98
C GLY A 100 -7.88 -16.10 0.57
N TRP A 101 -6.99 -15.32 1.19
CA TRP A 101 -6.80 -13.94 0.80
C TRP A 101 -5.33 -13.58 0.67
N SER A 102 -5.05 -12.63 -0.22
CA SER A 102 -3.73 -12.02 -0.39
C SER A 102 -3.86 -10.51 -0.54
N ILE A 103 -2.92 -9.77 0.05
CA ILE A 103 -2.76 -8.33 -0.16
C ILE A 103 -1.33 -8.12 -0.68
N ALA A 104 -1.22 -7.50 -1.84
CA ALA A 104 0.03 -6.97 -2.37
C ALA A 104 0.07 -5.46 -2.09
N LEU A 105 1.07 -5.02 -1.34
CA LEU A 105 1.30 -3.61 -1.02
C LEU A 105 2.55 -3.13 -1.74
N ASP A 106 2.42 -2.11 -2.59
CA ASP A 106 3.58 -1.46 -3.21
C ASP A 106 4.35 -0.64 -2.16
N THR A 107 5.64 -0.96 -1.98
CA THR A 107 6.45 -0.37 -0.90
C THR A 107 6.91 1.07 -1.20
N LYS A 108 6.66 1.60 -2.40
CA LYS A 108 7.05 2.96 -2.81
C LYS A 108 5.90 3.95 -2.73
N THR A 109 4.70 3.49 -3.06
CA THR A 109 3.50 4.32 -3.27
C THR A 109 2.41 4.05 -2.25
N GLY A 110 2.43 2.87 -1.62
CA GLY A 110 1.37 2.45 -0.70
C GLY A 110 0.09 2.02 -1.39
N THR A 111 0.06 1.93 -2.72
CA THR A 111 -1.07 1.31 -3.42
C THR A 111 -1.15 -0.17 -3.07
N MET A 112 -2.36 -0.69 -2.93
CA MET A 112 -2.57 -2.10 -2.63
C MET A 112 -3.54 -2.76 -3.61
N SER A 113 -3.32 -4.05 -3.85
CA SER A 113 -4.26 -4.95 -4.49
C SER A 113 -4.55 -6.10 -3.56
N THR A 114 -5.81 -6.48 -3.44
CA THR A 114 -6.29 -7.53 -2.53
C THR A 114 -7.10 -8.53 -3.32
N THR A 115 -6.87 -9.81 -3.10
CA THR A 115 -7.72 -10.87 -3.63
C THR A 115 -8.33 -11.67 -2.49
N LEU A 116 -9.60 -12.04 -2.63
CA LEU A 116 -10.25 -13.06 -1.81
C LEU A 116 -10.76 -14.13 -2.76
N VAL A 117 -10.42 -15.38 -2.50
CA VAL A 117 -10.80 -16.52 -3.34
C VAL A 117 -11.37 -17.63 -2.47
N ASN A 118 -12.47 -18.22 -2.91
CA ASN A 118 -12.96 -19.47 -2.36
C ASN A 118 -13.33 -20.42 -3.52
N ARG A 119 -14.18 -21.41 -3.25
CA ARG A 119 -14.67 -22.38 -4.23
C ARG A 119 -15.75 -21.83 -5.17
N GLU A 120 -16.47 -20.78 -4.80
CA GLU A 120 -17.69 -20.31 -5.46
C GLU A 120 -17.45 -19.01 -6.25
N ASP A 121 -16.66 -18.10 -5.69
CA ASP A 121 -16.44 -16.76 -6.19
C ASP A 121 -15.01 -16.25 -5.94
N VAL A 122 -14.70 -15.14 -6.61
CA VAL A 122 -13.47 -14.39 -6.40
C VAL A 122 -13.75 -12.90 -6.33
N PHE A 123 -13.01 -12.22 -5.47
CA PHE A 123 -13.03 -10.77 -5.33
C PHE A 123 -11.62 -10.23 -5.54
N VAL A 124 -11.53 -9.13 -6.27
CA VAL A 124 -10.31 -8.33 -6.41
C VAL A 124 -10.63 -6.90 -6.00
N LEU A 125 -9.90 -6.37 -5.03
CA LEU A 125 -10.08 -5.00 -4.55
C LEU A 125 -8.78 -4.23 -4.72
N PHE A 126 -8.91 -2.96 -5.05
CA PHE A 126 -7.79 -2.03 -5.13
C PHE A 126 -7.92 -0.95 -4.06
N GLY A 127 -6.79 -0.45 -3.60
CA GLY A 127 -6.72 0.46 -2.49
C GLY A 127 -5.45 1.29 -2.45
N ALA A 128 -5.39 2.18 -1.47
CA ALA A 128 -4.16 2.88 -1.11
C ALA A 128 -4.06 3.02 0.41
N CYS A 129 -2.83 3.03 0.91
CA CYS A 129 -2.50 3.07 2.33
C CYS A 129 -1.76 4.35 2.70
N THR A 130 -1.90 4.75 3.96
CA THR A 130 -1.09 5.79 4.60
C THR A 130 -0.53 5.26 5.93
N PRO A 131 0.65 5.72 6.36
CA PRO A 131 1.12 5.47 7.72
C PRO A 131 0.09 5.93 8.77
N SER A 132 -0.06 5.18 9.87
CA SER A 132 -1.05 5.45 10.93
C SER A 132 -0.48 5.44 12.34
#